data_AF-A0AAF5DFM5-F1
#
_entry.id   AF-A0AAF5DFM5-F1
#
_cell.length_a   1.000
_cell.length_b   1.000
_cell.length_c   1.000
_cell.angle_alpha   90.00
_cell.angle_beta   90.00
_cell.angle_gamma   90.00
#
_symmetry.space_group_name_H-M   'P 1'
#
loop_
_entity.id
_entity.type
_entity.pdbx_description
1 polymer ?
#
loop_
_entity_poly.entity_id
_entity_poly.type
_entity_poly.pdbx_seq_one_letter_code
_entity_poly.pdbx_strand_id
1 'polypeptide(L)'
;MPPLSIISSSNFTENYYSNDTLDSSNILQSSFLYLKYELNYQFFTSLDDDISKDEKELAKNTSKLLVEATSLFKKKNEDKLRTMLSKCTLDGPHLSYNTFCSVLSYLTEMSISGPVSRTTFTYGRLVGIFTFIGIYSKYLLDNDCLEDINTLILYTSKFMAKWINISWKRDKLSWEDFNIKTKLSIKSIEIKYENDNIITTVTVVIGACAIAVAALGIYFGIKKTFY
;
A
#
# COMPACT_ATOMS: atom_id res chain seq x y z
N MET A 1 -7.08 -9.41 16.59
CA MET A 1 -5.89 -8.86 15.90
C MET A 1 -6.02 -7.34 15.95
N PRO A 2 -4.96 -6.57 16.24
CA PRO A 2 -5.06 -5.12 16.27
C PRO A 2 -5.17 -4.60 14.83
N PRO A 3 -5.90 -3.49 14.57
CA PRO A 3 -6.02 -2.92 13.25
C PRO A 3 -4.66 -2.44 12.75
N LEU A 4 -4.43 -2.54 11.44
CA LEU A 4 -3.29 -1.89 10.76
C LEU A 4 -3.54 -0.37 10.75
N SER A 5 -3.34 0.29 11.90
CA SER A 5 -3.42 1.74 12.01
C SER A 5 -2.06 2.37 11.74
N ILE A 6 -1.99 3.18 10.69
CA ILE A 6 -0.97 4.22 10.60
C ILE A 6 -1.38 5.27 11.64
N ILE A 7 -0.46 5.55 12.56
CA ILE A 7 -0.65 6.45 13.70
C ILE A 7 -1.10 7.82 13.17
N SER A 8 -2.30 8.23 13.58
CA SER A 8 -2.89 9.54 13.28
C SER A 8 -2.44 10.54 14.34
N SER A 9 -1.43 11.36 14.04
CA SER A 9 -1.17 12.59 14.78
C SER A 9 -2.04 13.72 14.23
N SER A 10 -3.11 14.04 14.92
CA SER A 10 -3.91 15.25 14.70
C SER A 10 -3.23 16.43 15.38
N ASN A 11 -2.93 17.49 14.62
CA ASN A 11 -2.88 18.89 15.06
C ASN A 11 -2.49 19.72 13.83
N PHE A 12 -3.45 20.11 12.98
CA PHE A 12 -3.34 21.34 12.20
C PHE A 12 -4.72 21.87 11.83
N THR A 13 -4.76 23.19 11.77
CA THR A 13 -5.85 24.15 11.96
C THR A 13 -6.93 24.14 10.90
N GLU A 14 -8.14 24.45 11.36
CA GLU A 14 -9.31 24.88 10.61
C GLU A 14 -8.94 25.92 9.54
N ASN A 15 -9.09 25.57 8.27
CA ASN A 15 -9.48 26.41 7.13
C ASN A 15 -9.02 25.72 5.85
N TYR A 16 -9.94 24.99 5.19
CA TYR A 16 -10.01 24.63 3.76
C TYR A 16 -10.87 23.37 3.62
N TYR A 17 -12.19 23.52 3.78
CA TYR A 17 -13.11 22.44 3.41
C TYR A 17 -13.61 22.66 1.99
N SER A 18 -13.10 21.79 1.10
CA SER A 18 -13.91 21.00 0.16
C SER A 18 -14.47 21.71 -1.08
N ASN A 19 -13.61 21.86 -2.09
CA ASN A 19 -13.96 21.55 -3.49
C ASN A 19 -13.31 20.23 -3.96
N ASP A 20 -12.77 19.45 -3.03
CA ASP A 20 -11.94 18.27 -3.28
C ASP A 20 -12.78 16.98 -3.47
N THR A 21 -13.98 17.12 -4.05
CA THR A 21 -14.73 15.96 -4.52
C THR A 21 -14.07 15.48 -5.80
N LEU A 22 -12.96 14.77 -5.65
CA LEU A 22 -12.40 13.92 -6.69
C LEU A 22 -13.54 13.00 -7.15
N ASP A 23 -14.14 13.32 -8.30
CA ASP A 23 -15.21 12.53 -8.87
C ASP A 23 -14.70 11.09 -9.06
N SER A 24 -15.61 10.13 -9.05
CA SER A 24 -15.36 8.72 -9.37
C SER A 24 -14.41 8.51 -10.55
N SER A 25 -14.42 9.40 -11.54
CA SER A 25 -13.48 9.42 -12.68
C SER A 25 -12.01 9.56 -12.24
N ASN A 26 -11.70 10.42 -11.27
CA ASN A 26 -10.33 10.61 -10.78
C ASN A 26 -9.79 9.39 -10.00
N ILE A 27 -10.66 8.64 -9.31
CA ILE A 27 -10.28 7.36 -8.65
C ILE A 27 -9.94 6.31 -9.72
N LEU A 28 -10.74 6.26 -10.79
CA LEU A 28 -10.49 5.38 -11.93
C LEU A 28 -9.15 5.71 -12.58
N GLN A 29 -8.88 6.99 -12.87
CA GLN A 29 -7.60 7.43 -13.44
C GLN A 29 -6.41 7.11 -12.54
N SER A 30 -6.53 7.39 -11.25
CA SER A 30 -5.48 7.08 -10.27
C SER A 30 -5.22 5.57 -10.21
N SER A 31 -6.26 4.74 -10.38
CA SER A 31 -6.12 3.28 -10.41
C SER A 31 -5.40 2.78 -11.66
N PHE A 32 -5.72 3.35 -12.84
CA PHE A 32 -4.99 3.06 -14.07
C PHE A 32 -3.53 3.48 -13.99
N LEU A 33 -3.26 4.71 -13.53
CA LEU A 33 -1.91 5.25 -13.42
C LEU A 33 -1.08 4.48 -12.38
N TYR A 34 -1.68 4.15 -11.24
CA TYR A 34 -1.04 3.31 -10.23
C TYR A 34 -0.59 1.98 -10.82
N LEU A 35 -1.49 1.22 -11.48
CA LEU A 35 -1.12 -0.07 -12.05
C LEU A 35 -0.13 0.05 -13.20
N LYS A 36 -0.22 1.12 -14.00
CA LYS A 36 0.78 1.40 -15.05
C LYS A 36 2.18 1.53 -14.45
N TYR A 37 2.30 2.24 -13.33
CA TYR A 37 3.58 2.43 -12.64
C TYR A 37 4.03 1.18 -11.87
N GLU A 38 3.12 0.53 -11.14
CA GLU A 38 3.41 -0.67 -10.35
C GLU A 38 3.84 -1.86 -11.23
N LEU A 39 3.18 -2.05 -12.38
CA LEU A 39 3.47 -3.18 -13.28
C LEU A 39 4.47 -2.82 -14.38
N ASN A 40 4.84 -1.54 -14.52
CA ASN A 40 5.58 -1.02 -15.67
C ASN A 40 4.97 -1.49 -17.01
N TYR A 41 3.64 -1.42 -17.12
CA TYR A 41 2.87 -1.91 -18.25
C TYR A 41 1.99 -0.82 -18.86
N GLN A 42 1.97 -0.72 -20.19
CA GLN A 42 1.15 0.26 -20.89
C GLN A 42 -0.19 -0.36 -21.30
N PHE A 43 -1.23 -0.05 -20.52
CA PHE A 43 -2.60 -0.43 -20.88
C PHE A 43 -3.09 0.35 -22.11
N PHE A 44 -3.89 -0.32 -22.94
CA PHE A 44 -4.50 0.28 -24.14
C PHE A 44 -5.63 1.25 -23.82
N THR A 45 -6.17 1.20 -22.61
CA THR A 45 -7.28 2.03 -22.16
C THR A 45 -6.81 3.48 -21.99
N SER A 46 -7.38 4.39 -22.78
CA SER A 46 -7.09 5.82 -22.65
C SER A 46 -7.65 6.35 -21.32
N LEU A 47 -6.86 7.21 -20.68
CA LEU A 47 -7.36 8.01 -19.57
C LEU A 47 -8.45 8.94 -20.09
N ASP A 48 -9.50 9.12 -19.30
CA ASP A 48 -10.65 9.97 -19.62
C ASP A 48 -10.18 11.36 -20.13
N ASP A 49 -10.57 11.69 -21.36
CA ASP A 49 -10.05 12.85 -22.09
C ASP A 49 -10.57 14.16 -21.50
N ASP A 50 -11.74 14.12 -20.85
CA ASP A 50 -12.46 15.27 -20.30
C ASP A 50 -11.85 15.82 -19.00
N ILE A 51 -10.80 15.19 -18.47
CA ILE A 51 -10.18 15.63 -17.21
C ILE A 51 -9.23 16.81 -17.44
N SER A 52 -9.32 17.80 -16.55
CA SER A 52 -8.46 18.99 -16.59
C SER A 52 -6.97 18.63 -16.43
N LYS A 53 -6.09 19.54 -16.90
CA LYS A 53 -4.64 19.35 -16.79
C LYS A 53 -4.18 19.21 -15.33
N ASP A 54 -4.79 19.97 -14.43
CA ASP A 54 -4.44 19.98 -13.01
C ASP A 54 -4.85 18.67 -12.32
N GLU A 55 -6.04 18.15 -12.63
CA GLU A 55 -6.49 16.85 -12.13
C GLU A 55 -5.62 15.70 -12.66
N LYS A 56 -5.22 15.73 -13.94
CA LYS A 56 -4.28 14.75 -14.51
C LYS A 56 -2.94 14.74 -13.77
N GLU A 57 -2.41 15.93 -13.44
CA GLU A 57 -1.15 16.05 -12.69
C GLU A 57 -1.32 15.61 -11.23
N LEU A 58 -2.45 15.93 -10.59
CA LEU A 58 -2.77 15.45 -9.24
C LEU A 58 -2.88 13.91 -9.19
N ALA A 59 -3.59 13.30 -10.14
CA ALA A 59 -3.74 11.85 -10.23
C ALA A 59 -2.38 11.16 -10.44
N LYS A 60 -1.52 11.75 -11.28
CA LYS A 60 -0.16 11.27 -11.51
C LYS A 60 0.71 11.32 -10.26
N ASN A 61 0.71 12.44 -9.54
CA ASN A 61 1.49 12.59 -8.32
C ASN A 61 0.99 11.68 -7.20
N THR A 62 -0.33 11.58 -7.05
CA THR A 62 -0.98 10.67 -6.09
C THR A 62 -0.64 9.21 -6.42
N SER A 63 -0.64 8.83 -7.70
CA SER A 63 -0.32 7.46 -8.14
C SER A 63 1.14 7.07 -7.87
N LYS A 64 2.10 7.98 -8.07
CA LYS A 64 3.51 7.74 -7.72
C LYS A 64 3.70 7.54 -6.22
N LEU A 65 3.07 8.41 -5.42
CA LEU A 65 3.10 8.29 -3.96
C LEU A 65 2.45 6.97 -3.49
N LEU A 66 1.37 6.55 -4.16
CA LEU A 66 0.75 5.25 -3.92
C LEU A 66 1.71 4.10 -4.19
N VAL A 67 2.47 4.10 -5.28
CA VAL A 67 3.47 3.05 -5.56
C VAL A 67 4.52 2.94 -4.44
N GLU A 68 5.01 4.07 -3.93
CA GLU A 68 5.94 4.06 -2.80
C GLU A 68 5.29 3.50 -1.54
N ALA A 69 4.07 3.95 -1.23
CA ALA A 69 3.32 3.51 -0.05
C ALA A 69 2.96 2.01 -0.11
N THR A 70 2.51 1.51 -1.27
CA THR A 70 2.14 0.12 -1.47
C THR A 70 3.37 -0.79 -1.46
N SER A 71 4.52 -0.35 -1.97
CA SER A 71 5.78 -1.07 -1.85
C SER A 71 6.18 -1.30 -0.39
N LEU A 72 6.07 -0.27 0.46
CA LEU A 72 6.32 -0.40 1.90
C LEU A 72 5.28 -1.28 2.60
N PHE A 73 4.01 -1.15 2.21
CA PHE A 73 2.94 -1.98 2.77
C PHE A 73 3.10 -3.46 2.38
N LYS A 74 3.48 -3.73 1.13
CA LYS A 74 3.72 -5.07 0.57
C LYS A 74 4.82 -5.78 1.33
N LYS A 75 5.97 -5.14 1.58
CA LYS A 75 7.09 -5.71 2.35
C LYS A 75 6.67 -6.30 3.71
N LYS A 76 5.62 -5.75 4.33
CA LYS A 76 5.13 -6.20 5.65
C LYS A 76 3.98 -7.21 5.57
N ASN A 77 3.27 -7.27 4.45
CA ASN A 77 1.99 -7.99 4.35
C ASN A 77 1.90 -8.96 3.16
N GLU A 78 2.98 -9.15 2.40
CA GLU A 78 2.96 -9.91 1.14
C GLU A 78 2.39 -11.33 1.30
N ASP A 79 2.81 -12.09 2.30
CA ASP A 79 2.33 -13.46 2.52
C ASP A 79 0.82 -13.52 2.75
N LYS A 80 0.30 -12.58 3.55
CA LYS A 80 -1.14 -12.48 3.83
C LYS A 80 -1.91 -12.12 2.56
N LEU A 81 -1.40 -11.18 1.77
CA LEU A 81 -2.02 -10.74 0.52
C LEU A 81 -1.99 -11.85 -0.54
N ARG A 82 -0.89 -12.60 -0.66
CA ARG A 82 -0.77 -13.76 -1.56
C ARG A 82 -1.69 -14.91 -1.14
N THR A 83 -1.84 -15.15 0.16
CA THR A 83 -2.80 -16.13 0.68
C THR A 83 -4.25 -15.73 0.37
N MET A 84 -4.56 -14.43 0.39
CA MET A 84 -5.87 -13.97 -0.06
C MET A 84 -6.04 -14.14 -1.57
N LEU A 85 -5.02 -13.78 -2.36
CA LEU A 85 -5.05 -13.96 -3.82
C LEU A 85 -5.32 -15.43 -4.18
N SER A 86 -4.58 -16.37 -3.59
CA SER A 86 -4.75 -17.79 -3.90
C SER A 86 -6.16 -18.31 -3.58
N LYS A 87 -6.79 -17.78 -2.53
CA LYS A 87 -8.20 -18.08 -2.22
C LYS A 87 -9.18 -17.48 -3.23
N CYS A 88 -8.86 -16.34 -3.81
CA CYS A 88 -9.70 -15.68 -4.81
C CYS A 88 -9.61 -16.37 -6.18
N THR A 89 -8.46 -16.95 -6.49
CA THR A 89 -8.15 -17.49 -7.81
C THR A 89 -8.25 -19.02 -7.89
N LEU A 90 -8.85 -19.65 -6.87
CA LEU A 90 -9.03 -21.11 -6.80
C LEU A 90 -9.82 -21.67 -7.99
N ASP A 91 -10.89 -20.96 -8.39
CA ASP A 91 -11.79 -21.36 -9.47
C ASP A 91 -11.44 -20.71 -10.82
N GLY A 92 -10.26 -20.09 -10.92
CA GLY A 92 -9.77 -19.38 -12.10
C GLY A 92 -9.45 -17.89 -11.85
N PRO A 93 -8.94 -17.18 -12.86
CA PRO A 93 -8.52 -15.79 -12.74
C PRO A 93 -9.68 -14.80 -12.62
N HIS A 94 -10.85 -15.16 -13.16
CA HIS A 94 -12.03 -14.31 -13.26
C HIS A 94 -12.75 -14.17 -11.91
N LEU A 95 -13.08 -12.93 -11.54
CA LEU A 95 -13.74 -12.63 -10.27
C LEU A 95 -15.04 -11.86 -10.51
N SER A 96 -16.15 -12.31 -9.90
CA SER A 96 -17.39 -11.52 -9.90
C SER A 96 -17.25 -10.29 -8.99
N TYR A 97 -18.00 -9.21 -9.27
CA TYR A 97 -18.01 -8.01 -8.42
C TYR A 97 -18.39 -8.31 -6.97
N ASN A 98 -19.30 -9.26 -6.73
CA ASN A 98 -19.72 -9.64 -5.38
C ASN A 98 -18.60 -10.36 -4.63
N THR A 99 -17.88 -11.26 -5.29
CA THR A 99 -16.70 -11.93 -4.74
C THR A 99 -15.61 -10.90 -4.45
N PHE A 100 -15.34 -9.98 -5.39
CA PHE A 100 -14.40 -8.87 -5.21
C PHE A 100 -14.69 -8.03 -3.98
N CYS A 101 -15.94 -7.57 -3.84
CA CYS A 101 -16.36 -6.78 -2.67
C CYS A 101 -16.18 -7.56 -1.38
N SER A 102 -16.48 -8.86 -1.39
CA SER A 102 -16.37 -9.72 -0.21
C SER A 102 -14.93 -9.89 0.25
N VAL A 103 -14.01 -10.11 -0.70
CA VAL A 103 -12.57 -10.23 -0.45
C VAL A 103 -12.00 -8.93 0.12
N LEU A 104 -12.29 -7.80 -0.52
CA LEU A 104 -11.78 -6.51 -0.04
C LEU A 104 -12.37 -6.12 1.31
N SER A 105 -13.65 -6.41 1.53
CA SER A 105 -14.30 -6.14 2.82
C SER A 105 -13.69 -6.97 3.94
N TYR A 106 -13.33 -8.23 3.66
CA TYR A 106 -12.59 -9.07 4.59
C TYR A 106 -11.16 -8.54 4.84
N LEU A 107 -10.42 -8.17 3.79
CA LEU A 107 -9.06 -7.59 3.90
C LEU A 107 -9.05 -6.34 4.78
N THR A 108 -10.07 -5.51 4.63
CA THR A 108 -10.14 -4.19 5.26
C THR A 108 -10.96 -4.19 6.55
N GLU A 109 -11.54 -5.31 6.95
CA GLU A 109 -12.49 -5.40 8.07
C GLU A 109 -13.65 -4.39 7.92
N MET A 110 -14.08 -4.15 6.68
CA MET A 110 -15.24 -3.32 6.39
C MET A 110 -16.50 -4.16 6.42
N SER A 111 -17.52 -3.73 7.16
CA SER A 111 -18.79 -4.49 7.20
C SER A 111 -19.56 -4.30 5.90
N ILE A 112 -19.89 -5.39 5.21
CA ILE A 112 -20.76 -5.37 4.03
C ILE A 112 -22.23 -5.16 4.46
N SER A 113 -22.60 -5.69 5.63
CA SER A 113 -23.97 -5.77 6.15
C SER A 113 -24.21 -5.07 7.50
N GLY A 114 -23.16 -4.49 8.10
CA GLY A 114 -23.28 -3.76 9.36
C GLY A 114 -23.71 -2.29 9.16
N PRO A 115 -24.01 -1.56 10.25
CA PRO A 115 -24.29 -0.13 10.16
C PRO A 115 -23.06 0.57 9.57
N VAL A 116 -23.20 1.05 8.34
CA VAL A 116 -22.19 1.79 7.58
C VAL A 116 -21.61 2.96 8.40
N SER A 117 -22.39 3.48 9.35
CA SER A 117 -22.03 4.55 10.27
C SER A 117 -20.80 4.28 11.15
N ARG A 118 -20.38 3.01 11.35
CA ARG A 118 -19.21 2.68 12.18
C ARG A 118 -17.94 2.37 11.41
N THR A 119 -18.03 2.12 10.11
CA THR A 119 -16.86 1.72 9.30
C THR A 119 -16.22 2.96 8.66
N THR A 120 -14.94 3.21 8.96
CA THR A 120 -14.16 4.36 8.46
C THR A 120 -13.23 3.95 7.32
N PHE A 121 -13.32 4.53 6.12
CA PHE A 121 -12.40 4.17 5.04
C PHE A 121 -11.08 4.95 5.17
N THR A 122 -10.17 4.46 6.00
CA THR A 122 -8.90 5.16 6.30
C THR A 122 -7.92 5.10 5.13
N TYR A 123 -6.91 5.97 5.15
CA TYR A 123 -5.78 5.94 4.21
C TYR A 123 -5.02 4.60 4.23
N GLY A 124 -4.90 3.96 5.40
CA GLY A 124 -4.31 2.63 5.50
C GLY A 124 -5.12 1.56 4.74
N ARG A 125 -6.45 1.64 4.78
CA ARG A 125 -7.35 0.75 4.00
C ARG A 125 -7.21 1.02 2.50
N LEU A 126 -7.12 2.29 2.11
CA LEU A 126 -6.88 2.69 0.72
C LEU A 126 -5.59 2.06 0.18
N VAL A 127 -4.47 2.25 0.90
CA VAL A 127 -3.15 1.66 0.53
C VAL A 127 -3.23 0.13 0.52
N GLY A 128 -3.91 -0.49 1.48
CA GLY A 128 -4.10 -1.93 1.53
C GLY A 128 -4.84 -2.49 0.30
N ILE A 129 -5.89 -1.82 -0.16
CA ILE A 129 -6.61 -2.17 -1.39
C ILE A 129 -5.72 -2.01 -2.60
N PHE A 130 -5.04 -0.86 -2.76
CA PHE A 130 -4.12 -0.63 -3.87
C PHE A 130 -2.99 -1.66 -3.92
N THR A 131 -2.47 -2.06 -2.76
CA THR A 131 -1.45 -3.11 -2.69
C THR A 131 -2.01 -4.45 -3.16
N PHE A 132 -3.22 -4.82 -2.72
CA PHE A 132 -3.85 -6.08 -3.15
C PHE A 132 -4.12 -6.10 -4.65
N ILE A 133 -4.67 -5.03 -5.23
CA ILE A 133 -4.92 -4.99 -6.67
C ILE A 133 -3.62 -5.01 -7.46
N GLY A 134 -2.53 -4.40 -6.97
CA GLY A 134 -1.22 -4.51 -7.63
C GLY A 134 -0.74 -5.97 -7.71
N ILE A 135 -0.90 -6.72 -6.63
CA ILE A 135 -0.58 -8.16 -6.59
C ILE A 135 -1.51 -8.97 -7.50
N TYR A 136 -2.81 -8.71 -7.47
CA TYR A 136 -3.79 -9.39 -8.31
C TYR A 136 -3.53 -9.09 -9.80
N SER A 137 -3.35 -7.82 -10.18
CA SER A 137 -3.06 -7.44 -11.56
C SER A 137 -1.75 -8.03 -12.06
N LYS A 138 -0.72 -8.16 -11.22
CA LYS A 138 0.49 -8.86 -11.60
C LYS A 138 0.23 -10.34 -11.91
N TYR A 139 -0.57 -11.01 -11.06
CA TYR A 139 -1.01 -12.38 -11.34
C TYR A 139 -1.79 -12.51 -12.65
N LEU A 140 -2.74 -11.60 -12.91
CA LEU A 140 -3.50 -11.61 -14.17
C LEU A 140 -2.61 -11.38 -15.38
N LEU A 141 -1.67 -10.43 -15.28
CA LEU A 141 -0.69 -10.15 -16.33
C LEU A 141 0.18 -11.37 -16.63
N ASP A 142 0.64 -12.07 -15.58
CA ASP A 142 1.48 -13.27 -15.72
C ASP A 142 0.70 -14.48 -16.28
N ASN A 143 -0.64 -14.41 -16.34
CA ASN A 143 -1.52 -15.45 -16.89
C ASN A 143 -2.27 -14.98 -18.16
N ASP A 144 -1.79 -13.92 -18.83
CA ASP A 144 -2.38 -13.37 -20.07
C ASP A 144 -3.87 -12.96 -19.97
N CYS A 145 -4.33 -12.64 -18.75
CA CYS A 145 -5.73 -12.28 -18.46
C CYS A 145 -5.92 -10.75 -18.44
N LEU A 146 -5.59 -10.07 -19.54
CA LEU A 146 -5.58 -8.60 -19.62
C LEU A 146 -6.96 -7.96 -19.45
N GLU A 147 -8.02 -8.60 -19.95
CA GLU A 147 -9.40 -8.10 -19.83
C GLU A 147 -9.86 -8.07 -18.36
N ASP A 148 -9.40 -9.02 -17.55
CA ASP A 148 -9.67 -9.05 -16.12
C ASP A 148 -8.98 -7.91 -15.38
N ILE A 149 -7.85 -7.40 -15.88
CA ILE A 149 -7.19 -6.23 -15.25
C ILE A 149 -8.08 -5.00 -15.40
N ASN A 150 -8.67 -4.77 -16.58
CA ASN A 150 -9.61 -3.67 -16.78
C ASN A 150 -10.85 -3.81 -15.88
N THR A 151 -11.38 -5.03 -15.77
CA THR A 151 -12.49 -5.35 -14.86
C THR A 151 -12.13 -5.07 -13.40
N LEU A 152 -10.93 -5.47 -12.98
CA LEU A 152 -10.42 -5.24 -11.63
C LEU A 152 -10.28 -3.74 -11.33
N ILE A 153 -9.78 -2.94 -12.28
CA ILE A 153 -9.68 -1.48 -12.14
C ILE A 153 -11.07 -0.86 -11.94
N LEU A 154 -12.05 -1.25 -12.78
CA LEU A 154 -13.43 -0.77 -12.69
C LEU A 154 -14.08 -1.14 -11.35
N TYR A 155 -13.88 -2.38 -10.89
CA TYR A 155 -14.43 -2.84 -9.63
C TYR A 155 -13.82 -2.10 -8.44
N THR A 156 -12.51 -1.88 -8.48
CA THR A 156 -11.78 -1.16 -7.44
C THR A 156 -12.22 0.29 -7.37
N SER A 157 -12.31 0.98 -8.51
CA SER A 157 -12.73 2.39 -8.54
C SER A 157 -14.16 2.55 -8.02
N LYS A 158 -15.09 1.69 -8.44
CA LYS A 158 -16.48 1.69 -7.95
C LYS A 158 -16.57 1.42 -6.45
N PHE A 159 -15.80 0.45 -5.95
CA PHE A 159 -15.77 0.12 -4.53
C PHE A 159 -15.21 1.27 -3.69
N MET A 160 -14.09 1.87 -4.11
CA MET A 160 -13.46 2.98 -3.40
C MET A 160 -14.31 4.24 -3.45
N ALA A 161 -14.90 4.58 -4.60
CA ALA A 161 -15.80 5.74 -4.73
C ALA A 161 -16.98 5.66 -3.75
N LYS A 162 -17.59 4.47 -3.61
CA LYS A 162 -18.65 4.24 -2.62
C LYS A 162 -18.18 4.57 -1.20
N TRP A 163 -17.04 4.03 -0.77
CA TRP A 163 -16.56 4.18 0.60
C TRP A 163 -16.03 5.58 0.91
N ILE A 164 -15.37 6.24 -0.06
CA ILE A 164 -14.94 7.63 0.06
C ILE A 164 -16.15 8.54 0.26
N ASN A 165 -17.16 8.43 -0.60
CA ASN A 165 -18.38 9.25 -0.50
C ASN A 165 -19.11 9.08 0.82
N ILE A 166 -19.11 7.86 1.37
CA ILE A 166 -19.77 7.54 2.64
C ILE A 166 -18.98 8.06 3.85
N SER A 167 -17.66 7.86 3.87
CA SER A 167 -16.88 7.99 5.11
C SER A 167 -15.97 9.21 5.14
N TRP A 168 -15.38 9.65 4.02
CA TRP A 168 -14.38 10.72 4.04
C TRP A 168 -14.99 12.06 4.44
N LYS A 169 -16.20 12.36 3.96
CA LYS A 169 -16.92 13.57 4.38
C LYS A 169 -17.23 13.57 5.89
N ARG A 170 -17.65 12.41 6.42
CA ARG A 170 -17.95 12.24 7.85
C ARG A 170 -16.68 12.34 8.70
N ASP A 171 -15.61 11.71 8.24
CA ASP A 171 -14.36 11.52 8.99
C ASP A 171 -13.34 12.64 8.70
N LYS A 172 -13.74 13.67 7.93
CA LYS A 172 -12.91 14.83 7.56
C LYS A 172 -11.59 14.43 6.88
N LEU A 173 -11.68 13.48 5.94
CA LEU A 173 -10.55 13.01 5.13
C LEU A 173 -10.63 13.64 3.74
N SER A 174 -9.48 13.97 3.15
CA SER A 174 -9.35 14.43 1.77
C SER A 174 -8.14 13.79 1.07
N TRP A 175 -8.02 14.01 -0.24
CA TRP A 175 -6.86 13.57 -1.02
C TRP A 175 -5.63 14.42 -0.75
N GLU A 176 -5.81 15.72 -0.50
CA GLU A 176 -4.72 16.59 -0.03
C GLU A 176 -4.11 16.06 1.27
N ASP A 177 -4.94 15.76 2.28
CA ASP A 177 -4.48 15.25 3.56
C ASP A 177 -3.86 13.84 3.42
N PHE A 178 -4.38 13.01 2.50
CA PHE A 178 -3.76 11.73 2.13
C PHE A 178 -2.33 11.94 1.61
N ASN A 179 -2.14 12.85 0.67
CA ASN A 179 -0.84 13.11 0.04
C ASN A 179 0.18 13.62 1.07
N ILE A 180 -0.23 14.56 1.93
CA ILE A 180 0.62 15.09 2.99
C ILE A 180 1.00 13.99 4.00
N LYS A 181 0.01 13.31 4.58
CA LYS A 181 0.25 12.31 5.62
C LYS A 181 0.99 11.08 5.12
N THR A 182 0.73 10.64 3.88
CA THR A 182 1.42 9.50 3.28
C THR A 182 2.88 9.83 3.00
N LYS A 183 3.17 11.02 2.46
CA LYS A 183 4.56 11.47 2.24
C LYS A 183 5.36 11.56 3.55
N LEU A 184 4.74 12.06 4.62
CA LEU A 184 5.36 12.08 5.95
C LEU A 184 5.57 10.66 6.50
N SER A 185 4.57 9.78 6.32
CA SER A 185 4.64 8.38 6.77
C SER A 185 5.77 7.63 6.06
N ILE A 186 5.90 7.75 4.74
CA ILE A 186 6.98 7.15 3.94
C ILE A 186 8.34 7.60 4.49
N LYS A 187 8.56 8.91 4.62
CA LYS A 187 9.82 9.46 5.17
C LYS A 187 10.13 8.90 6.56
N SER A 188 9.14 8.85 7.45
CA SER A 188 9.35 8.31 8.80
C SER A 188 9.71 6.82 8.79
N ILE A 189 9.12 6.04 7.87
CA ILE A 189 9.41 4.61 7.71
C ILE A 189 10.81 4.42 7.13
N GLU A 190 11.22 5.23 6.15
CA GLU A 190 12.56 5.19 5.55
C GLU A 190 13.65 5.51 6.58
N ILE A 191 13.47 6.59 7.36
CA ILE A 191 14.39 6.95 8.46
C ILE A 191 14.49 5.80 9.47
N LYS A 192 13.37 5.15 9.78
CA LYS A 192 13.38 3.99 10.68
C LYS A 192 14.17 2.82 10.09
N TYR A 193 13.97 2.50 8.80
CA TYR A 193 14.73 1.44 8.13
C TYR A 193 16.23 1.73 8.07
N GLU A 194 16.62 2.99 7.82
CA GLU A 194 18.03 3.39 7.80
C GLU A 194 18.66 3.21 9.19
N ASN A 195 17.98 3.65 10.24
CA ASN A 195 18.44 3.46 11.62
C ASN A 195 18.54 1.98 12.01
N ASP A 196 17.53 1.16 11.69
CA ASP A 196 17.53 -0.27 11.97
C ASP A 196 18.70 -0.98 11.24
N ASN A 197 19.01 -0.55 10.01
CA ASN A 197 20.14 -1.09 9.23
C ASN A 197 21.50 -0.71 9.84
N ILE A 198 21.66 0.53 10.30
CA ILE A 198 22.87 0.98 11.02
C ILE A 198 23.06 0.15 12.29
N ILE A 199 22.02 -0.01 13.10
CA ILE A 199 22.08 -0.80 14.34
C ILE A 199 22.47 -2.25 14.04
N THR A 200 21.88 -2.86 13.02
CA THR A 200 22.20 -4.23 12.61
C THR A 200 23.66 -4.35 12.16
N THR A 201 24.14 -3.40 11.36
CA THR A 201 25.53 -3.37 10.86
C THR A 201 26.53 -3.24 12.02
N VAL A 202 26.30 -2.31 12.94
CA VAL A 202 27.17 -2.12 14.13
C VAL A 202 27.19 -3.38 14.99
N THR A 203 26.04 -4.02 15.18
CA THR A 203 25.95 -5.26 15.97
C THR A 203 26.74 -6.40 15.33
N VAL A 204 26.68 -6.55 14.00
CA VAL A 204 27.47 -7.54 13.25
C VAL A 204 28.96 -7.26 13.36
N VAL A 205 29.39 -6.00 13.25
CA VAL A 205 30.80 -5.61 13.39
C VAL A 205 31.31 -5.91 14.80
N ILE A 206 30.57 -5.55 15.84
CA ILE A 206 30.93 -5.85 17.23
C ILE A 206 31.03 -7.37 17.44
N GLY A 207 30.08 -8.14 16.91
CA GLY A 207 30.10 -9.60 16.96
C GLY A 207 31.36 -10.18 16.29
N ALA A 208 31.70 -9.71 15.09
CA ALA A 208 32.90 -10.13 14.37
C ALA A 208 34.19 -9.77 15.12
N CYS A 209 34.27 -8.57 15.69
CA CYS A 209 35.40 -8.14 16.52
C CYS A 209 35.53 -9.01 17.78
N ALA A 210 34.43 -9.32 18.47
CA ALA A 210 34.45 -10.16 19.66
C ALA A 210 34.96 -11.58 19.35
N ILE A 211 34.54 -12.16 18.21
CA ILE A 211 35.03 -13.46 17.74
C ILE A 211 36.53 -13.39 17.43
N ALA A 212 37.00 -12.33 16.77
CA ALA A 212 38.41 -12.16 16.44
C ALA A 212 39.29 -12.02 17.70
N VAL A 213 38.84 -11.25 18.70
CA VAL A 213 39.54 -11.11 19.98
C VAL A 213 39.59 -12.43 20.75
N ALA A 214 38.48 -13.18 20.77
CA ALA A 214 38.45 -14.51 21.38
C ALA A 214 39.42 -15.48 20.70
N ALA A 215 39.47 -15.48 19.36
CA ALA A 215 40.40 -16.32 18.59
C ALA A 215 41.87 -15.98 18.87
N LEU A 216 42.22 -14.68 18.92
CA LEU A 216 43.56 -14.23 19.30
C LEU A 216 43.91 -14.62 20.75
N GLY A 217 42.96 -14.47 21.67
CA GLY A 217 43.12 -14.87 23.07
C GLY A 217 43.42 -16.37 23.21
N ILE A 218 42.70 -17.22 22.48
CA ILE A 218 42.96 -18.67 22.42
C ILE A 218 44.35 -18.94 21.82
N TYR A 219 44.70 -18.30 20.70
CA TYR A 219 46.01 -18.48 20.05
C TYR A 219 47.19 -18.12 20.97
N PHE A 220 47.15 -16.96 21.62
CA PHE A 220 48.19 -16.54 22.56
C PHE A 220 48.19 -17.37 23.84
N GLY A 221 47.01 -17.80 24.31
CA GLY A 221 46.86 -18.71 25.44
C GLY A 221 47.58 -20.04 25.18
N ILE A 222 47.32 -20.67 24.03
CA ILE A 222 47.99 -21.91 23.60
C ILE A 222 49.49 -21.69 23.45
N LYS A 223 49.92 -20.60 22.79
CA LYS A 223 51.35 -20.32 22.59
C LYS A 223 52.10 -20.19 23.92
N LYS A 224 51.49 -19.63 24.96
CA LYS A 224 52.11 -19.48 26.29
C LYS A 224 52.22 -20.80 27.07
N THR A 225 51.39 -21.80 26.77
CA THR A 225 51.47 -23.12 27.43
C THR A 225 52.55 -24.03 26.85
N PHE A 226 53.05 -23.73 25.64
CA PHE A 226 54.05 -24.54 24.93
C PHE A 226 55.45 -23.90 24.86
N TYR A 227 55.68 -22.80 25.59
CA TYR A 227 56.99 -22.16 25.81
C TYR A 227 57.21 -21.96 27.30
#